data_AF-A0A4P8SW21-F1
#
_entry.id   AF-A0A4P8SW21-F1
#
_cell.length_a   1.000
_cell.length_b   1.000
_cell.length_c   1.000
_cell.angle_alpha   90.00
_cell.angle_beta   90.00
_cell.angle_gamma   90.00
#
_symmetry.space_group_name_H-M   'P 1'
#
loop_
_entity.id
_entity.type
_entity.pdbx_description
1 polymer ?
#
loop_
_entity_poly.entity_id
_entity_poly.type
_entity_poly.pdbx_seq_one_letter_code
_entity_poly.pdbx_strand_id
1 'polypeptide(L)'
;MTWSFLTPESHLLLTMSVVVLLGALAVVVPTIVALRRRTSTDALVWADQVRRDPAAAWAVDRVLRGIEASCAGAGVLFPGAVRITIGHTVRIDVASPTIAPPAPWTATPDGRTWSAPMWALQAVPLVGGAPVEFATAVPVGTREDETVVVDLRRVRGIVALRGEGAARAALLVRVVEQFTAAPWAAGTTVLEVGSPVGVGTAVTVHEAIAAVTADATPGLLVVSRVPAGADGRELARLLERPGGRWACIAAAPDPLTRWTIAVRRDGTHVSDELGTLQWAALGRSVPVDPAAPVDGQVPADAREQA
;
A
#
# COMPACT_ATOMS: atom_id res chain seq x y z
N MET A 1 8.20 39.05 -45.73
CA MET A 1 6.91 38.57 -45.20
C MET A 1 6.15 39.75 -44.63
N THR A 2 5.42 40.43 -45.49
CA THR A 2 4.62 41.63 -45.19
C THR A 2 3.32 41.20 -44.52
N TRP A 3 3.15 41.54 -43.24
CA TRP A 3 1.88 41.41 -42.53
C TRP A 3 0.94 42.52 -43.03
N SER A 4 -0.02 42.18 -43.89
CA SER A 4 -1.04 43.11 -44.36
C SER A 4 -2.11 43.33 -43.28
N PHE A 5 -2.10 44.51 -42.65
CA PHE A 5 -3.13 45.02 -41.73
C PHE A 5 -4.41 45.45 -42.48
N LEU A 6 -5.03 44.54 -43.23
CA LEU A 6 -6.24 44.84 -44.02
C LEU A 6 -7.26 43.70 -43.89
N THR A 7 -7.90 43.58 -42.72
CA THR A 7 -9.31 43.16 -42.54
C THR A 7 -9.66 43.24 -41.04
N PRO A 8 -10.47 44.21 -40.57
CA PRO A 8 -10.89 44.30 -39.15
C PRO A 8 -11.69 43.09 -38.67
N GLU A 9 -12.26 42.32 -39.59
CA GLU A 9 -13.00 41.08 -39.33
C GLU A 9 -12.13 39.97 -38.72
N SER A 10 -10.85 39.90 -39.10
CA SER A 10 -9.92 38.88 -38.60
C SER A 10 -9.63 39.04 -37.10
N HIS A 11 -9.52 40.28 -36.62
CA HIS A 11 -9.30 40.58 -35.21
C HIS A 11 -10.56 40.33 -34.36
N LEU A 12 -11.75 40.58 -34.92
CA LEU A 12 -13.03 40.28 -34.26
C LEU A 12 -13.25 38.77 -34.14
N LEU A 13 -12.98 38.00 -35.19
CA LEU A 13 -13.10 36.54 -35.14
C LEU A 13 -12.11 35.92 -34.15
N LEU A 14 -10.88 36.45 -34.10
CA LEU A 14 -9.86 35.96 -33.17
C LEU A 14 -10.22 36.32 -31.72
N THR A 15 -10.70 37.53 -31.45
CA THR A 15 -11.15 37.93 -30.11
C THR A 15 -12.40 37.15 -29.67
N MET A 16 -13.40 36.96 -30.54
CA MET A 16 -14.56 36.12 -30.25
C MET A 16 -14.17 34.67 -29.96
N SER A 17 -13.25 34.11 -30.75
CA SER A 17 -12.76 32.73 -30.53
C SER A 17 -12.04 32.59 -29.19
N VAL A 18 -11.23 33.58 -28.81
CA VAL A 18 -10.55 33.60 -27.51
C VAL A 18 -11.56 33.72 -26.37
N VAL A 19 -12.57 34.59 -26.49
CA VAL A 19 -13.61 34.75 -25.46
C VAL A 19 -14.44 33.48 -25.29
N VAL A 20 -14.82 32.81 -26.39
CA VAL A 20 -15.55 31.53 -26.34
C VAL A 20 -14.68 30.44 -25.73
N LEU A 21 -13.40 30.36 -26.10
CA LEU A 21 -12.46 29.39 -25.53
C LEU A 21 -12.28 29.60 -24.03
N LEU A 22 -12.10 30.85 -23.60
CA LEU A 22 -11.97 31.20 -22.17
C LEU A 22 -13.26 30.93 -21.41
N GLY A 23 -14.42 31.25 -21.98
CA GLY A 23 -15.73 30.93 -21.39
C GLY A 23 -15.96 29.42 -21.25
N ALA A 24 -15.61 28.65 -22.29
CA ALA A 24 -15.68 27.19 -22.25
C ALA A 24 -14.73 26.60 -21.19
N LEU A 25 -13.47 27.06 -21.13
CA LEU A 25 -12.51 26.64 -20.11
C LEU A 25 -12.99 27.00 -18.70
N ALA A 26 -13.59 28.18 -18.51
CA ALA A 26 -14.12 28.62 -17.22
C ALA A 26 -15.30 27.77 -16.70
N VAL A 27 -16.02 27.06 -17.58
CA VAL A 27 -17.11 26.14 -17.18
C VAL A 27 -16.64 24.69 -17.11
N VAL A 28 -15.87 24.24 -18.11
CA VAL A 28 -15.43 22.84 -18.24
C VAL A 28 -14.44 22.48 -17.13
N VAL A 29 -13.47 23.34 -16.83
CA VAL A 29 -12.44 23.03 -15.81
C VAL A 29 -13.06 22.87 -14.42
N PRO A 30 -13.89 23.79 -13.90
CA PRO A 30 -14.52 23.61 -12.59
C PRO A 30 -15.45 22.41 -12.53
N THR A 31 -16.19 22.13 -13.61
CA THR A 31 -17.10 20.98 -13.68
C THR A 31 -16.32 19.67 -13.60
N ILE A 32 -15.23 19.52 -14.37
CA ILE A 32 -14.37 18.35 -14.32
C ILE A 32 -13.73 18.20 -12.93
N VAL A 33 -13.26 19.30 -12.32
CA VAL A 33 -12.67 19.27 -10.97
C VAL A 33 -13.72 18.87 -9.93
N ALA A 34 -14.94 19.38 -10.02
CA ALA A 34 -16.03 19.05 -9.10
C ALA A 34 -16.45 17.57 -9.23
N LEU A 35 -16.60 17.07 -10.45
CA LEU A 35 -16.91 15.66 -10.71
C LEU A 35 -15.80 14.74 -10.18
N ARG A 36 -14.53 15.03 -10.46
CA ARG A 36 -13.39 14.26 -9.94
C ARG A 36 -13.31 14.27 -8.42
N ARG A 37 -13.61 15.42 -7.78
CA ARG A 37 -13.61 15.53 -6.31
C ARG A 37 -14.74 14.71 -5.69
N ARG A 38 -15.92 14.67 -6.30
CA ARG A 38 -17.05 13.85 -5.82
C ARG A 38 -16.73 12.37 -5.89
N THR A 39 -16.34 11.84 -7.04
CA THR A 39 -16.01 10.41 -7.20
C THR A 39 -14.89 9.96 -6.26
N SER A 40 -13.93 10.86 -6.01
CA SER A 40 -12.86 10.69 -5.04
C SER A 40 -13.34 10.61 -3.59
N THR A 41 -14.27 11.47 -3.19
CA THR A 41 -14.88 11.39 -1.84
C THR A 41 -15.73 10.13 -1.70
N ASP A 42 -16.48 9.77 -2.74
CA ASP A 42 -17.30 8.56 -2.75
C ASP A 42 -16.45 7.31 -2.59
N ALA A 43 -15.26 7.25 -3.19
CA ALA A 43 -14.36 6.11 -3.03
C ALA A 43 -13.82 5.96 -1.60
N LEU A 44 -13.53 7.05 -0.88
CA LEU A 44 -13.16 7.00 0.54
C LEU A 44 -14.31 6.47 1.40
N VAL A 45 -15.52 7.00 1.20
CA VAL A 45 -16.73 6.59 1.93
C VAL A 45 -17.07 5.13 1.64
N TRP A 46 -17.05 4.75 0.36
CA TRP A 46 -17.28 3.37 -0.07
C TRP A 46 -16.26 2.43 0.55
N ALA A 47 -14.97 2.78 0.52
CA ALA A 47 -13.92 1.96 1.10
C ALA A 47 -14.15 1.71 2.60
N ASP A 48 -14.72 2.66 3.36
CA ASP A 48 -15.01 2.49 4.79
C ASP A 48 -16.17 1.51 5.06
N GLN A 49 -16.99 1.25 4.04
CA GLN A 49 -18.06 0.26 4.07
C GLN A 49 -17.59 -1.14 3.62
N VAL A 50 -16.49 -1.24 2.88
CA VAL A 50 -15.95 -2.52 2.43
C VAL A 50 -15.48 -3.31 3.65
N ARG A 51 -16.07 -4.50 3.82
CA ARG A 51 -15.68 -5.42 4.89
C ARG A 51 -14.55 -6.30 4.43
N ARG A 52 -13.58 -6.55 5.31
CA ARG A 52 -12.58 -7.60 5.11
C ARG A 52 -13.29 -8.94 4.92
N ASP A 53 -12.93 -9.66 3.86
CA ASP A 53 -13.25 -11.08 3.74
C ASP A 53 -12.18 -11.90 4.51
N PRO A 54 -12.54 -12.59 5.60
CA PRO A 54 -11.60 -13.45 6.32
C PRO A 54 -11.07 -14.60 5.46
N ALA A 55 -11.85 -15.09 4.48
CA ALA A 55 -11.43 -16.19 3.61
C ALA A 55 -10.26 -15.77 2.72
N ALA A 56 -10.23 -14.52 2.24
CA ALA A 56 -9.11 -13.99 1.46
C ALA A 56 -7.78 -14.05 2.23
N ALA A 57 -7.79 -13.74 3.53
CA ALA A 57 -6.59 -13.84 4.35
C ALA A 57 -6.13 -15.30 4.54
N TRP A 58 -7.05 -16.23 4.78
CA TRP A 58 -6.67 -17.64 4.84
C TRP A 58 -6.17 -18.20 3.51
N ALA A 59 -6.68 -17.71 2.38
CA ALA A 59 -6.17 -18.06 1.06
C ALA A 59 -4.73 -17.57 0.86
N VAL A 60 -4.41 -16.35 1.30
CA VAL A 60 -3.03 -15.84 1.30
C VAL A 60 -2.13 -16.69 2.20
N ASP A 61 -2.52 -16.94 3.46
CA ASP A 61 -1.76 -17.79 4.38
C ASP A 61 -1.47 -19.17 3.78
N ARG A 62 -2.48 -19.78 3.14
CA ARG A 62 -2.37 -21.09 2.48
C ARG A 62 -1.34 -21.10 1.37
N VAL A 63 -1.28 -20.03 0.58
CA VAL A 63 -0.28 -19.83 -0.49
C VAL A 63 1.11 -19.67 0.12
N LEU A 64 1.27 -18.81 1.13
CA LEU A 64 2.56 -18.54 1.78
C LEU A 64 3.16 -19.81 2.38
N ARG A 65 2.37 -20.59 3.12
CA ARG A 65 2.80 -21.90 3.65
C ARG A 65 3.06 -22.92 2.54
N GLY A 66 2.28 -22.87 1.45
CA GLY A 66 2.47 -23.74 0.29
C GLY A 66 3.82 -23.52 -0.40
N ILE A 67 4.31 -22.28 -0.45
CA ILE A 67 5.64 -21.94 -0.96
C ILE A 67 6.71 -22.63 -0.11
N GLU A 68 6.70 -22.40 1.21
CA GLU A 68 7.68 -22.98 2.13
C GLU A 68 7.64 -24.51 2.11
N ALA A 69 6.44 -25.11 2.11
CA ALA A 69 6.27 -26.56 2.04
C ALA A 69 6.82 -27.16 0.73
N SER A 70 6.61 -26.48 -0.42
CA SER A 70 7.15 -26.93 -1.71
C SER A 70 8.68 -26.89 -1.72
N CYS A 71 9.26 -25.80 -1.19
CA CYS A 71 10.71 -25.65 -1.04
C CYS A 71 11.30 -26.71 -0.10
N ALA A 72 10.70 -26.89 1.08
CA ALA A 72 11.14 -27.87 2.06
C ALA A 72 11.06 -29.31 1.52
N GLY A 73 9.94 -29.67 0.88
CA GLY A 73 9.75 -31.01 0.30
C GLY A 73 10.74 -31.34 -0.82
N ALA A 74 11.19 -30.34 -1.56
CA ALA A 74 12.19 -30.49 -2.62
C ALA A 74 13.65 -30.28 -2.15
N GLY A 75 13.88 -29.90 -0.89
CA GLY A 75 15.21 -29.57 -0.37
C GLY A 75 15.83 -28.31 -0.99
N VAL A 76 15.01 -27.36 -1.44
CA VAL A 76 15.44 -26.11 -2.10
C VAL A 76 15.26 -24.93 -1.16
N LEU A 77 16.24 -24.02 -1.11
CA LEU A 77 16.10 -22.76 -0.38
C LEU A 77 15.17 -21.79 -1.12
N PHE A 78 14.23 -21.18 -0.40
CA PHE A 78 13.36 -20.18 -0.98
C PHE A 78 14.13 -18.89 -1.30
N PRO A 79 14.08 -18.35 -2.53
CA PRO A 79 14.83 -17.14 -2.92
C PRO A 79 14.32 -15.83 -2.28
N GLY A 80 13.23 -15.88 -1.52
CA GLY A 80 12.51 -14.72 -1.01
C GLY A 80 11.49 -14.19 -2.01
N ALA A 81 10.42 -13.55 -1.53
CA ALA A 81 9.42 -12.88 -2.35
C ALA A 81 9.51 -11.37 -2.17
N VAL A 82 9.47 -10.61 -3.26
CA VAL A 82 9.28 -9.14 -3.22
C VAL A 82 7.79 -8.82 -3.30
N ARG A 83 7.12 -9.38 -4.30
CA ARG A 83 5.69 -9.20 -4.56
C ARG A 83 5.06 -10.55 -4.82
N ILE A 84 3.87 -10.77 -4.28
CA ILE A 84 3.05 -11.96 -4.48
C ILE A 84 1.69 -11.49 -4.96
N THR A 85 1.28 -12.00 -6.12
CA THR A 85 -0.02 -11.71 -6.72
C THR A 85 -0.85 -12.99 -6.69
N ILE A 86 -2.03 -12.93 -6.06
CA ILE A 86 -2.86 -14.09 -5.73
C ILE A 86 -4.21 -13.96 -6.41
N GLY A 87 -4.44 -14.80 -7.42
CA GLY A 87 -5.73 -14.99 -8.08
C GLY A 87 -5.90 -16.45 -8.48
N HIS A 88 -6.44 -16.72 -9.67
CA HIS A 88 -6.49 -18.08 -10.23
C HIS A 88 -5.10 -18.68 -10.44
N THR A 89 -4.14 -17.83 -10.78
CA THR A 89 -2.71 -18.15 -10.84
C THR A 89 -2.01 -17.31 -9.81
N VAL A 90 -1.19 -17.94 -8.97
CA VAL A 90 -0.32 -17.24 -8.05
C VAL A 90 0.98 -16.92 -8.76
N ARG A 91 1.45 -15.69 -8.63
CA ARG A 91 2.75 -15.23 -9.15
C ARG A 91 3.57 -14.64 -8.04
N ILE A 92 4.87 -14.93 -8.02
CA ILE A 92 5.83 -14.42 -7.07
C ILE A 92 6.97 -13.79 -7.84
N ASP A 93 7.20 -12.50 -7.63
CA ASP A 93 8.45 -11.89 -8.04
C ASP A 93 9.50 -12.19 -6.98
N VAL A 94 10.47 -13.01 -7.34
CA VAL A 94 11.46 -13.53 -6.39
C VAL A 94 12.56 -12.50 -6.14
N ALA A 95 13.06 -12.45 -4.91
CA ALA A 95 14.11 -11.50 -4.54
C ALA A 95 15.49 -11.89 -5.12
N SER A 96 15.71 -13.18 -5.40
CA SER A 96 16.90 -13.69 -6.07
C SER A 96 16.48 -14.56 -7.26
N PRO A 97 16.80 -14.16 -8.51
CA PRO A 97 16.36 -14.89 -9.69
C PRO A 97 16.86 -16.34 -9.70
N THR A 98 15.98 -17.29 -10.03
CA THR A 98 16.30 -18.72 -10.15
C THR A 98 15.32 -19.43 -11.08
N ILE A 99 15.86 -20.30 -11.93
CA ILE A 99 15.12 -21.03 -12.97
C ILE A 99 14.72 -22.45 -12.55
N ALA A 100 15.04 -22.86 -11.33
CA ALA A 100 14.77 -24.21 -10.82
C ALA A 100 13.85 -24.19 -9.59
N PRO A 101 12.60 -23.69 -9.72
CA PRO A 101 11.64 -23.76 -8.64
C PRO A 101 11.18 -25.21 -8.41
N PRO A 102 10.79 -25.57 -7.17
CA PRO A 102 10.20 -26.87 -6.89
C PRO A 102 8.79 -26.99 -7.47
N ALA A 103 8.34 -28.20 -7.80
CA ALA A 103 6.92 -28.40 -8.16
C ALA A 103 5.99 -27.94 -7.01
N PRO A 104 4.81 -27.36 -7.30
CA PRO A 104 4.18 -27.16 -8.61
C PRO A 104 4.57 -25.83 -9.29
N TRP A 105 5.58 -25.14 -8.79
CA TRP A 105 6.01 -23.85 -9.31
C TRP A 105 6.77 -24.00 -10.63
N THR A 106 6.57 -23.01 -11.48
CA THR A 106 7.31 -22.83 -12.74
C THR A 106 7.94 -21.45 -12.74
N ALA A 107 9.11 -21.29 -13.35
CA ALA A 107 9.80 -20.02 -13.42
C ALA A 107 9.78 -19.46 -14.84
N THR A 108 9.77 -18.14 -14.96
CA THR A 108 10.10 -17.46 -16.21
C THR A 108 11.52 -17.80 -16.66
N PRO A 109 11.86 -17.65 -17.96
CA PRO A 109 13.21 -17.95 -18.46
C PRO A 109 14.33 -17.13 -17.78
N ASP A 110 14.01 -15.92 -17.30
CA ASP A 110 14.95 -15.07 -16.56
C ASP A 110 14.99 -15.38 -15.05
N GLY A 111 14.19 -16.34 -14.59
CA GLY A 111 14.11 -16.79 -13.20
C GLY A 111 13.52 -15.77 -12.23
N ARG A 112 12.99 -14.64 -12.71
CA ARG A 112 12.53 -13.52 -11.85
C ARG A 112 11.13 -13.70 -11.30
N THR A 113 10.29 -14.49 -11.97
CA THR A 113 8.92 -14.71 -11.55
C THR A 113 8.66 -16.21 -11.46
N TRP A 114 8.17 -16.65 -10.32
CA TRP A 114 7.60 -17.99 -10.15
C TRP A 114 6.09 -17.94 -10.29
N SER A 115 5.49 -18.96 -10.88
CA SER A 115 4.04 -19.07 -10.99
C SER A 115 3.54 -20.50 -10.82
N ALA A 116 2.37 -20.62 -10.19
CA ALA A 116 1.67 -21.88 -10.00
C ALA A 116 0.16 -21.61 -10.02
N PRO A 117 -0.67 -22.52 -10.56
CA PRO A 117 -2.11 -22.37 -10.48
C PRO A 117 -2.59 -22.63 -9.04
N MET A 118 -3.60 -21.88 -8.60
CA MET A 118 -4.10 -21.94 -7.22
C MET A 118 -4.54 -23.36 -6.80
N TRP A 119 -5.17 -24.10 -7.72
CA TRP A 119 -5.62 -25.48 -7.45
C TRP A 119 -4.44 -26.43 -7.15
N ALA A 120 -3.26 -26.23 -7.75
CA ALA A 120 -2.10 -27.06 -7.49
C ALA A 120 -1.49 -26.74 -6.12
N LEU A 121 -1.51 -25.46 -5.72
CA LEU A 121 -1.06 -25.02 -4.38
C LEU A 121 -1.97 -25.54 -3.28
N GLN A 122 -3.28 -25.65 -3.54
CA GLN A 122 -4.23 -26.26 -2.60
C GLN A 122 -3.95 -27.74 -2.35
N ALA A 123 -3.33 -28.45 -3.29
CA ALA A 123 -2.94 -29.86 -3.16
C ALA A 123 -1.61 -30.07 -2.41
N VAL A 124 -0.79 -29.01 -2.21
CA VAL A 124 0.51 -29.13 -1.51
C VAL A 124 0.29 -29.46 -0.03
N PRO A 125 0.77 -30.58 0.51
CA PRO A 125 0.63 -30.90 1.92
C PRO A 125 1.32 -29.84 2.79
N LEU A 126 0.58 -29.24 3.73
CA LEU A 126 1.16 -28.29 4.67
C LEU A 126 1.69 -28.99 5.90
N VAL A 127 2.92 -28.68 6.27
CA VAL A 127 3.56 -29.19 7.49
C VAL A 127 4.28 -28.00 8.12
N GLY A 128 3.80 -27.52 9.27
CA GLY A 128 4.42 -26.41 9.99
C GLY A 128 3.48 -25.30 10.45
N GLY A 129 4.04 -24.36 11.23
CA GLY A 129 3.37 -23.19 11.77
C GLY A 129 3.26 -22.03 10.76
N ALA A 130 3.06 -20.82 11.27
CA ALA A 130 3.06 -19.61 10.44
C ALA A 130 4.46 -19.38 9.82
N PRO A 131 4.53 -18.95 8.55
CA PRO A 131 5.79 -18.81 7.84
C PRO A 131 6.55 -17.56 8.30
N VAL A 132 7.72 -17.76 8.94
CA VAL A 132 8.53 -16.65 9.49
C VAL A 132 9.06 -15.75 8.38
N GLU A 133 9.32 -16.31 7.19
CA GLU A 133 9.86 -15.58 6.04
C GLU A 133 8.92 -14.47 5.54
N PHE A 134 7.62 -14.61 5.79
CA PHE A 134 6.58 -13.67 5.35
C PHE A 134 5.97 -12.88 6.50
N ALA A 135 6.61 -12.84 7.67
CA ALA A 135 6.09 -12.16 8.86
C ALA A 135 5.81 -10.66 8.65
N THR A 136 6.43 -10.03 7.64
CA THR A 136 6.24 -8.63 7.22
C THR A 136 5.60 -8.50 5.83
N ALA A 137 4.94 -9.55 5.34
CA ALA A 137 4.19 -9.53 4.10
C ALA A 137 2.85 -8.83 4.30
N VAL A 138 2.63 -7.75 3.56
CA VAL A 138 1.53 -6.82 3.74
C VAL A 138 0.64 -6.80 2.48
N PRO A 139 -0.68 -7.00 2.61
CA PRO A 139 -1.62 -6.74 1.52
C PRO A 139 -1.65 -5.24 1.21
N VAL A 140 -1.34 -4.87 -0.03
CA VAL A 140 -1.24 -3.45 -0.44
C VAL A 140 -2.41 -3.00 -1.31
N GLY A 141 -3.11 -3.93 -1.96
CA GLY A 141 -4.28 -3.63 -2.79
C GLY A 141 -4.65 -4.80 -3.67
N THR A 142 -5.58 -4.58 -4.60
CA THR A 142 -5.95 -5.54 -5.63
C THR A 142 -5.61 -5.00 -7.02
N ARG A 143 -5.34 -5.92 -7.95
CA ARG A 143 -5.28 -5.64 -9.38
C ARG A 143 -6.32 -6.50 -10.05
N GLU A 144 -7.36 -5.88 -10.60
CA GLU A 144 -8.54 -6.61 -11.08
C GLU A 144 -9.08 -7.46 -9.92
N ASP A 145 -9.06 -8.78 -10.05
CA ASP A 145 -9.50 -9.73 -9.02
C ASP A 145 -8.33 -10.39 -8.25
N GLU A 146 -7.08 -9.95 -8.50
CA GLU A 146 -5.89 -10.51 -7.85
C GLU A 146 -5.48 -9.69 -6.63
N THR A 147 -5.30 -10.35 -5.49
CA THR A 147 -4.75 -9.70 -4.27
C THR A 147 -3.25 -9.56 -4.39
N VAL A 148 -2.72 -8.36 -4.14
CA VAL A 148 -1.29 -8.09 -4.18
C VAL A 148 -0.76 -7.93 -2.75
N VAL A 149 0.21 -8.77 -2.42
CA VAL A 149 0.93 -8.79 -1.14
C VAL A 149 2.39 -8.46 -1.41
N VAL A 150 3.00 -7.65 -0.55
CA VAL A 150 4.40 -7.23 -0.67
C VAL A 150 5.11 -7.53 0.62
N ASP A 151 6.27 -8.19 0.54
CA ASP A 151 7.16 -8.29 1.69
C ASP A 151 7.98 -7.00 1.81
N LEU A 152 7.53 -6.10 2.70
CA LEU A 152 8.10 -4.77 2.82
C LEU A 152 9.55 -4.79 3.32
N ARG A 153 10.01 -5.87 3.96
CA ARG A 153 11.42 -6.01 4.35
C ARG A 153 12.35 -6.11 3.13
N ARG A 154 11.82 -6.56 1.99
CA ARG A 154 12.58 -6.67 0.73
C ARG A 154 12.80 -5.32 0.05
N VAL A 155 12.07 -4.28 0.45
CA VAL A 155 12.37 -2.89 0.06
C VAL A 155 13.73 -2.45 0.59
N ARG A 156 14.17 -3.00 1.73
CA ARG A 156 15.40 -2.62 2.44
C ARG A 156 15.45 -1.12 2.67
N GLY A 157 14.45 -0.59 3.36
CA GLY A 157 14.33 0.83 3.65
C GLY A 157 12.90 1.22 4.00
N ILE A 158 12.63 2.53 3.90
CA ILE A 158 11.34 3.12 4.27
C ILE A 158 10.45 3.22 3.02
N VAL A 159 9.20 2.76 3.14
CA VAL A 159 8.16 2.95 2.12
C VAL A 159 7.34 4.18 2.48
N ALA A 160 7.35 5.22 1.64
CA ALA A 160 6.56 6.42 1.87
C ALA A 160 5.22 6.41 1.15
N LEU A 161 4.20 6.98 1.81
CA LEU A 161 2.93 7.34 1.19
C LEU A 161 2.95 8.81 0.77
N ARG A 162 2.68 9.05 -0.52
CA ARG A 162 2.46 10.39 -1.08
C ARG A 162 1.03 10.55 -1.57
N GLY A 163 0.61 11.79 -1.79
CA GLY A 163 -0.74 12.14 -2.14
C GLY A 163 -1.46 12.75 -0.95
N GLU A 164 -2.78 12.66 -0.94
CA GLU A 164 -3.58 13.43 -0.03
C GLU A 164 -3.69 12.80 1.36
N GLY A 165 -3.75 13.63 2.41
CA GLY A 165 -3.78 13.20 3.82
C GLY A 165 -4.85 12.13 4.13
N ALA A 166 -6.11 12.38 3.74
CA ALA A 166 -7.21 11.46 4.01
C ALA A 166 -7.01 10.10 3.31
N ALA A 167 -6.60 10.10 2.04
CA ALA A 167 -6.36 8.87 1.29
C ALA A 167 -5.18 8.07 1.86
N ARG A 168 -4.09 8.74 2.26
CA ARG A 168 -2.94 8.08 2.90
C ARG A 168 -3.30 7.46 4.23
N ALA A 169 -4.06 8.17 5.07
CA ALA A 169 -4.55 7.64 6.33
C ALA A 169 -5.47 6.43 6.10
N ALA A 170 -6.40 6.53 5.15
CA ALA A 170 -7.32 5.45 4.79
C ALA A 170 -6.60 4.18 4.33
N LEU A 171 -5.58 4.31 3.46
CA LEU A 171 -4.74 3.18 3.05
C LEU A 171 -3.98 2.60 4.24
N LEU A 172 -3.32 3.44 5.03
CA LEU A 172 -2.49 3.00 6.15
C LEU A 172 -3.30 2.21 7.19
N VAL A 173 -4.49 2.70 7.56
CA VAL A 173 -5.42 1.97 8.43
C VAL A 173 -5.71 0.58 7.89
N ARG A 174 -6.15 0.49 6.63
CA ARG A 174 -6.54 -0.78 6.01
C ARG A 174 -5.37 -1.75 5.93
N VAL A 175 -4.23 -1.26 5.49
CA VAL A 175 -3.00 -2.04 5.38
C VAL A 175 -2.65 -2.66 6.73
N VAL A 176 -2.64 -1.86 7.80
CA VAL A 176 -2.25 -2.35 9.13
C VAL A 176 -3.34 -3.23 9.75
N GLU A 177 -4.62 -2.91 9.58
CA GLU A 177 -5.73 -3.79 10.00
C GLU A 177 -5.70 -5.15 9.28
N GLN A 178 -5.45 -5.14 7.97
CA GLN A 178 -5.30 -6.37 7.18
C GLN A 178 -4.13 -7.20 7.69
N PHE A 179 -2.98 -6.55 7.88
CA PHE A 179 -1.76 -7.16 8.38
C PHE A 179 -1.90 -7.73 9.78
N THR A 180 -2.39 -6.95 10.75
CA THR A 180 -2.51 -7.36 12.16
C THR A 180 -3.43 -8.56 12.36
N ALA A 181 -4.49 -8.68 11.55
CA ALA A 181 -5.38 -9.84 11.58
C ALA A 181 -5.01 -10.94 10.54
N ALA A 182 -3.86 -10.85 9.89
CA ALA A 182 -3.39 -11.88 8.96
C ALA A 182 -2.82 -13.10 9.72
N PRO A 183 -3.20 -14.34 9.36
CA PRO A 183 -2.70 -15.54 10.05
C PRO A 183 -1.17 -15.72 9.98
N TRP A 184 -0.53 -15.27 8.90
CA TRP A 184 0.92 -15.37 8.71
C TRP A 184 1.72 -14.31 9.48
N ALA A 185 1.07 -13.22 9.91
CA ALA A 185 1.68 -12.15 10.68
C ALA A 185 1.45 -12.33 12.20
N ALA A 186 0.96 -13.51 12.62
CA ALA A 186 0.72 -13.80 14.03
C ALA A 186 2.04 -13.68 14.84
N GLY A 187 2.01 -12.83 15.87
CA GLY A 187 3.19 -12.54 16.68
C GLY A 187 4.11 -11.45 16.12
N THR A 188 3.80 -10.87 14.96
CA THR A 188 4.52 -9.70 14.45
C THR A 188 4.04 -8.43 15.15
N THR A 189 4.97 -7.69 15.76
CA THR A 189 4.64 -6.45 16.48
C THR A 189 4.42 -5.29 15.50
N VAL A 190 3.43 -4.44 15.78
CA VAL A 190 3.25 -3.16 15.07
C VAL A 190 3.53 -2.01 16.03
N LEU A 191 4.53 -1.20 15.69
CA LEU A 191 4.92 -0.02 16.46
C LEU A 191 4.58 1.26 15.71
N GLU A 192 4.14 2.28 16.43
CA GLU A 192 3.77 3.57 15.85
C GLU A 192 4.59 4.72 16.45
N VAL A 193 5.14 5.57 15.59
CA VAL A 193 5.86 6.78 15.99
C VAL A 193 5.14 8.00 15.46
N GLY A 194 4.55 8.78 16.38
CA GLY A 194 3.87 10.04 16.07
C GLY A 194 2.66 9.91 15.14
N SER A 195 2.13 8.70 14.92
CA SER A 195 0.96 8.40 14.09
C SER A 195 -0.32 8.68 14.89
N PRO A 196 -1.23 9.56 14.41
CA PRO A 196 -2.53 9.75 15.04
C PRO A 196 -3.53 8.65 14.67
N VAL A 197 -3.11 7.67 13.87
CA VAL A 197 -4.00 6.69 13.25
C VAL A 197 -4.36 5.56 14.23
N GLY A 198 -3.52 5.31 15.24
CA GLY A 198 -3.81 4.35 16.31
C GLY A 198 -3.84 2.91 15.84
N VAL A 199 -3.02 2.56 14.84
CA VAL A 199 -3.00 1.22 14.23
C VAL A 199 -1.96 0.28 14.85
N GLY A 200 -1.22 0.74 15.87
CA GLY A 200 -0.25 -0.09 16.59
C GLY A 200 0.09 0.45 17.97
N THR A 201 1.17 -0.08 18.56
CA THR A 201 1.63 0.36 19.89
C THR A 201 2.42 1.66 19.75
N ALA A 202 1.92 2.74 20.34
CA ALA A 202 2.60 4.03 20.33
C ALA A 202 3.93 3.96 21.10
N VAL A 203 5.02 4.38 20.46
CA VAL A 203 6.37 4.43 21.01
C VAL A 203 7.08 5.71 20.62
N THR A 204 8.13 6.05 21.37
CA THR A 204 9.05 7.13 21.01
C THR A 204 9.96 6.74 19.84
N VAL A 205 10.58 7.73 19.20
CA VAL A 205 11.60 7.49 18.16
C VAL A 205 12.74 6.62 18.70
N HIS A 206 13.17 6.89 19.94
CA HIS A 206 14.27 6.16 20.58
C HIS A 206 13.92 4.68 20.80
N GLU A 207 12.73 4.39 21.31
CA GLU A 207 12.25 3.00 21.49
C GLU A 207 12.09 2.27 20.16
N ALA A 208 11.60 2.94 19.12
CA ALA A 208 11.52 2.36 17.78
C ALA A 208 12.90 1.99 17.23
N ILE A 209 13.89 2.88 17.33
CA ILE A 209 15.26 2.60 16.92
C ILE A 209 15.86 1.45 17.73
N ALA A 210 15.62 1.41 19.05
CA ALA A 210 16.08 0.34 19.91
C ALA A 210 15.47 -1.02 19.50
N ALA A 211 14.17 -1.07 19.19
CA ALA A 211 13.48 -2.28 18.73
C ALA A 211 14.04 -2.80 17.39
N VAL A 212 14.21 -1.91 16.41
CA VAL A 212 14.80 -2.27 15.09
C VAL A 212 16.28 -2.68 15.25
N THR A 213 17.00 -2.06 16.18
CA THR A 213 18.40 -2.41 16.47
C THR A 213 18.52 -3.80 17.09
N ALA A 214 17.69 -4.09 18.11
CA ALA A 214 17.64 -5.39 18.74
C ALA A 214 17.22 -6.49 17.76
N ASP A 215 16.34 -6.14 16.81
CA ASP A 215 15.83 -7.01 15.74
C ASP A 215 15.24 -8.33 16.28
N ALA A 216 14.93 -8.46 17.58
CA ALA A 216 14.69 -9.76 18.23
C ALA A 216 13.52 -10.54 17.62
N THR A 217 12.48 -9.83 17.21
CA THR A 217 11.28 -10.34 16.53
C THR A 217 11.04 -9.56 15.24
N PRO A 218 10.33 -10.16 14.25
CA PRO A 218 9.80 -9.40 13.13
C PRO A 218 8.88 -8.27 13.61
N GLY A 219 8.83 -7.18 12.84
CA GLY A 219 8.00 -6.04 13.19
C GLY A 219 7.68 -5.12 12.02
N LEU A 220 6.55 -4.43 12.13
CA LEU A 220 6.15 -3.35 11.23
C LEU A 220 6.20 -2.04 11.99
N LEU A 221 7.07 -1.12 11.54
CA LEU A 221 7.14 0.23 12.04
C LEU A 221 6.28 1.15 11.17
N VAL A 222 5.41 1.93 11.80
CA VAL A 222 4.60 2.95 11.16
C VAL A 222 4.99 4.31 11.71
N VAL A 223 5.47 5.20 10.84
CA VAL A 223 5.88 6.55 11.23
C VAL A 223 5.00 7.58 10.56
N SER A 224 4.53 8.60 11.29
CA SER A 224 3.77 9.69 10.65
C SER A 224 4.64 10.50 9.69
N ARG A 225 5.91 10.69 10.06
CA ARG A 225 7.00 11.21 9.24
C ARG A 225 8.28 10.51 9.64
N VAL A 226 9.22 10.39 8.70
CA VAL A 226 10.57 9.92 9.04
C VAL A 226 11.20 10.89 10.05
N PRO A 227 11.80 10.40 11.15
CA PRO A 227 12.46 11.26 12.13
C PRO A 227 13.53 12.13 11.46
N ALA A 228 13.66 13.38 11.90
CA ALA A 228 14.65 14.29 11.32
C ALA A 228 16.09 13.97 11.79
N GLY A 229 17.08 14.43 11.03
CA GLY A 229 18.47 14.49 11.50
C GLY A 229 19.17 13.14 11.62
N ALA A 230 19.81 12.90 12.77
CA ALA A 230 20.59 11.68 13.02
C ALA A 230 19.69 10.44 13.17
N ASP A 231 18.57 10.57 13.87
CA ASP A 231 17.65 9.48 14.15
C ASP A 231 17.04 8.89 12.88
N GLY A 232 16.62 9.73 11.93
CA GLY A 232 16.10 9.26 10.64
C GLY A 232 17.13 8.52 9.81
N ARG A 233 18.37 9.03 9.79
CA ARG A 233 19.49 8.38 9.07
C ARG A 233 19.86 7.05 9.71
N GLU A 234 19.86 6.97 11.04
CA GLU A 234 20.11 5.71 11.74
C GLU A 234 18.98 4.71 11.47
N LEU A 235 17.71 5.13 11.58
CA LEU A 235 16.57 4.28 11.27
C LEU A 235 16.65 3.73 9.82
N ALA A 236 16.93 4.59 8.84
CA ALA A 236 17.10 4.18 7.44
C ALA A 236 18.25 3.16 7.29
N ARG A 237 19.41 3.43 7.92
CA ARG A 237 20.57 2.52 7.91
C ARG A 237 20.24 1.16 8.50
N LEU A 238 19.48 1.11 9.60
CA LEU A 238 19.07 -0.12 10.25
C LEU A 238 18.14 -0.95 9.36
N LEU A 239 17.17 -0.29 8.70
CA LEU A 239 16.22 -0.94 7.79
C LEU A 239 16.86 -1.41 6.47
N GLU A 240 17.98 -0.82 6.07
CA GLU A 240 18.77 -1.23 4.91
C GLU A 240 19.62 -2.49 5.16
N ARG A 241 19.77 -2.92 6.42
CA ARG A 241 20.59 -4.06 6.80
C ARG A 241 20.10 -5.34 6.13
N PRO A 242 20.96 -6.09 5.42
CA PRO A 242 20.60 -7.40 4.89
C PRO A 242 20.15 -8.33 6.01
N GLY A 243 19.00 -9.00 5.81
CA GLY A 243 18.44 -9.94 6.79
C GLY A 243 17.64 -9.30 7.93
N GLY A 244 17.47 -7.97 7.94
CA GLY A 244 16.57 -7.31 8.89
C GLY A 244 15.16 -7.89 8.87
N ARG A 245 14.54 -7.96 10.05
CA ARG A 245 13.19 -8.51 10.24
C ARG A 245 12.12 -7.43 10.39
N TRP A 246 12.53 -6.16 10.30
CA TRP A 246 11.66 -4.99 10.40
C TRP A 246 11.39 -4.37 9.03
N ALA A 247 10.14 -3.99 8.83
CA ALA A 247 9.69 -3.15 7.72
C ALA A 247 9.22 -1.78 8.25
N CYS A 248 9.23 -0.75 7.40
CA CYS A 248 8.79 0.59 7.78
C CYS A 248 7.91 1.24 6.71
N ILE A 249 6.76 1.78 7.13
CA ILE A 249 5.89 2.61 6.32
C ILE A 249 5.83 4.02 6.92
N ALA A 250 6.12 5.03 6.10
CA ALA A 250 5.95 6.43 6.44
C ALA A 250 4.65 7.00 5.83
N ALA A 251 3.81 7.63 6.66
CA ALA A 251 2.57 8.25 6.22
C ALA A 251 2.77 9.54 5.38
N ALA A 252 4.02 10.00 5.26
CA ALA A 252 4.42 11.16 4.50
C ALA A 252 5.69 10.88 3.67
N PRO A 253 5.87 11.57 2.53
CA PRO A 253 7.08 11.44 1.72
C PRO A 253 8.31 12.02 2.44
N ASP A 254 9.47 11.43 2.19
CA ASP A 254 10.75 11.86 2.76
C ASP A 254 11.93 11.47 1.83
N PRO A 255 13.01 12.26 1.75
CA PRO A 255 14.19 11.94 0.94
C PRO A 255 14.90 10.62 1.29
N LEU A 256 14.73 10.10 2.51
CA LEU A 256 15.31 8.83 2.94
C LEU A 256 14.48 7.61 2.52
N THR A 257 13.36 7.81 1.83
CA THR A 257 12.47 6.72 1.40
C THR A 257 12.99 6.02 0.15
N ARG A 258 12.80 4.70 0.10
CA ARG A 258 13.24 3.85 -1.03
C ARG A 258 12.14 3.68 -2.05
N TRP A 259 10.93 3.38 -1.59
CA TRP A 259 9.74 3.28 -2.42
C TRP A 259 8.76 4.37 -2.07
N THR A 260 8.02 4.84 -3.07
CA THR A 260 6.98 5.84 -2.88
C THR A 260 5.67 5.37 -3.52
N ILE A 261 4.64 5.23 -2.69
CA ILE A 261 3.30 4.86 -3.11
C ILE A 261 2.42 6.12 -3.19
N ALA A 262 1.95 6.42 -4.39
CA ALA A 262 1.08 7.55 -4.67
C ALA A 262 -0.38 7.17 -4.43
N VAL A 263 -0.91 7.51 -3.26
CA VAL A 263 -2.28 7.21 -2.89
C VAL A 263 -3.21 8.30 -3.43
N ARG A 264 -4.21 7.88 -4.18
CA ARG A 264 -5.22 8.75 -4.77
C ARG A 264 -6.53 8.57 -4.02
N ARG A 265 -7.34 9.63 -4.01
CA ARG A 265 -8.67 9.57 -3.39
C ARG A 265 -9.65 8.67 -4.14
N ASP A 266 -9.44 8.43 -5.43
CA ASP A 266 -10.30 7.56 -6.27
C ASP A 266 -10.26 6.06 -5.90
N GLY A 267 -9.65 5.70 -4.76
CA GLY A 267 -9.52 4.32 -4.32
C GLY A 267 -8.34 3.58 -4.92
N THR A 268 -7.48 4.25 -5.70
CA THR A 268 -6.28 3.65 -6.30
C THR A 268 -4.98 4.18 -5.71
N HIS A 269 -3.92 3.40 -5.82
CA HIS A 269 -2.56 3.87 -5.59
C HIS A 269 -1.65 3.45 -6.74
N VAL A 270 -0.61 4.25 -6.98
CA VAL A 270 0.36 4.04 -8.06
C VAL A 270 1.77 4.09 -7.50
N SER A 271 2.60 3.11 -7.84
CA SER A 271 4.04 3.16 -7.62
C SER A 271 4.78 2.61 -8.84
N ASP A 272 6.07 2.94 -8.95
CA ASP A 272 6.89 2.47 -10.06
C ASP A 272 7.11 0.94 -9.97
N GLU A 273 7.12 0.41 -8.75
CA GLU A 273 7.37 -1.00 -8.45
C GLU A 273 6.10 -1.84 -8.55
N LEU A 274 4.96 -1.30 -8.12
CA LEU A 274 3.69 -2.01 -8.00
C LEU A 274 2.71 -1.70 -9.13
N GLY A 275 2.99 -0.70 -9.96
CA GLY A 275 2.03 -0.17 -10.93
C GLY A 275 0.80 0.41 -10.24
N THR A 276 -0.35 0.35 -10.91
CA THR A 276 -1.64 0.79 -10.36
C THR A 276 -2.35 -0.36 -9.67
N LEU A 277 -2.84 -0.10 -8.46
CA LEU A 277 -3.59 -1.03 -7.62
C LEU A 277 -4.79 -0.33 -6.98
N GLN A 278 -5.85 -1.07 -6.68
CA GLN A 278 -7.02 -0.59 -5.96
C GLN A 278 -6.85 -0.87 -4.46
N TRP A 279 -6.71 0.19 -3.66
CA TRP A 279 -6.65 0.04 -2.20
C TRP A 279 -8.04 0.11 -1.57
N ALA A 280 -9.01 0.74 -2.22
CA ALA A 280 -10.37 0.84 -1.69
C ALA A 280 -11.05 -0.54 -1.54
N ALA A 281 -10.61 -1.53 -2.32
CA ALA A 281 -11.05 -2.92 -2.23
C ALA A 281 -10.49 -3.65 -0.98
N LEU A 282 -9.50 -3.08 -0.29
CA LEU A 282 -9.04 -3.61 1.00
C LEU A 282 -10.07 -3.27 2.07
N GLY A 283 -10.82 -4.28 2.49
CA GLY A 283 -11.84 -4.10 3.50
C GLY A 283 -11.28 -3.77 4.89
N ARG A 284 -12.10 -3.15 5.74
CA ARG A 284 -11.79 -2.95 7.15
C ARG A 284 -12.24 -4.11 8.02
N SER A 285 -11.62 -4.24 9.19
CA SER A 285 -11.96 -5.26 10.19
C SER A 285 -13.27 -4.94 10.90
N VAL A 286 -13.54 -3.66 11.13
CA VAL A 286 -14.77 -3.12 11.74
C VAL A 286 -15.31 -2.02 10.81
N PRO A 287 -16.59 -2.04 10.43
CA PRO A 287 -17.17 -0.95 9.65
C PRO A 287 -17.15 0.34 10.46
N VAL A 288 -16.78 1.45 9.83
CA VAL A 288 -17.01 2.77 10.42
C VAL A 288 -18.51 3.03 10.32
N ASP A 289 -19.18 3.24 11.46
CA ASP A 289 -20.56 3.69 11.44
C ASP A 289 -20.61 5.07 10.75
N PRO A 290 -21.31 5.22 9.60
CA PRO A 290 -21.40 6.51 8.92
C PRO A 290 -22.10 7.59 9.76
N ALA A 291 -22.79 7.20 10.84
CA ALA A 291 -23.42 8.11 11.79
C ALA A 291 -22.54 8.41 13.03
N ALA A 292 -21.40 7.74 13.20
CA ALA A 292 -20.49 8.05 14.29
C ALA A 292 -19.87 9.44 14.10
N PRO A 293 -19.90 10.31 15.11
CA PRO A 293 -19.27 11.62 15.01
C PRO A 293 -17.78 11.46 14.75
N VAL A 294 -17.26 12.18 13.76
CA VAL A 294 -15.81 12.31 13.55
C VAL A 294 -15.27 13.03 14.78
N ASP A 295 -14.43 12.34 15.57
CA ASP A 295 -13.76 12.94 16.73
C ASP A 295 -13.12 14.28 16.33
N GLY A 296 -13.68 15.37 16.86
CA GLY A 296 -13.23 16.74 16.57
C GLY A 296 -14.34 17.73 16.18
N GLN A 297 -15.57 17.28 15.86
CA GLN A 297 -16.71 18.19 15.75
C GLN A 297 -17.50 18.22 17.06
N VAL A 298 -17.16 19.17 17.93
CA VAL A 298 -18.07 19.60 19.00
C VAL A 298 -19.41 19.98 18.33
N PRO A 299 -20.54 19.37 18.73
CA PRO A 299 -21.85 19.73 18.20
C PRO A 299 -22.09 21.23 18.40
N ALA A 300 -22.58 21.92 17.37
CA ALA A 300 -22.88 23.35 17.43
C ALA A 300 -23.86 23.69 18.57
N ASP A 301 -24.68 22.72 18.99
CA ASP A 301 -25.67 22.84 20.06
C ASP A 301 -25.06 23.02 21.47
N ALA A 302 -23.75 22.80 21.65
CA ALA A 302 -23.09 23.05 22.92
C ALA A 302 -22.66 24.53 23.13
N ARG A 303 -22.86 25.41 22.14
CA ARG A 303 -22.49 26.84 22.23
C ARG A 303 -23.62 27.77 22.67
N GLU A 304 -24.86 27.28 22.78
CA GLU A 304 -26.01 28.12 23.20
C GLU A 304 -26.42 27.91 24.68
N GLN A 305 -25.60 27.24 25.49
CA GLN A 305 -25.87 27.10 26.94
C GLN A 305 -24.70 27.54 27.83
N ALA A 306 -23.83 28.43 27.35
CA ALA A 306 -22.81 29.09 28.18
C ALA A 306 -23.08 30.60 28.28
#